data_AF-A0A662I9S2-F1
#
_entry.id   AF-A0A662I9S2-F1
#
_cell.length_a   1.000
_cell.length_b   1.000
_cell.length_c   1.000
_cell.angle_alpha   90.00
_cell.angle_beta   90.00
_cell.angle_gamma   90.00
#
_symmetry.space_group_name_H-M   'P 1'
#
loop_
_entity.id
_entity.type
_entity.pdbx_description
1 polymer ?
#
loop_
_entity_poly.entity_id
_entity_poly.type
_entity_poly.pdbx_seq_one_letter_code
_entity_poly.pdbx_strand_id
1 'polypeptide(L)' 'MDANVLLEVELAEKHAEACKALLRIVERGELRAVIMDFHVDTIVVVVERYGAGWEETSRFPA' A
#
# COMPACT_ATOMS: atom_id res chain seq x y z
N MET A 1 8.55 1.75 -5.86
CA MET A 1 7.67 1.99 -4.71
C MET A 1 7.87 0.83 -3.78
N ASP A 2 8.20 1.13 -2.54
CA ASP A 2 8.45 0.14 -1.50
C ASP A 2 7.13 -0.29 -0.86
N ALA A 3 7.05 -1.54 -0.40
CA ALA A 3 5.88 -2.07 0.31
C ALA A 3 5.51 -1.22 1.55
N ASN A 4 6.50 -0.67 2.24
CA ASN A 4 6.30 0.11 3.46
C ASN A 4 5.48 1.38 3.21
N VAL A 5 5.52 1.96 2.00
CA VAL A 5 4.69 3.13 1.67
C VAL A 5 3.20 2.79 1.73
N LEU A 6 2.82 1.59 1.30
CA LEU A 6 1.44 1.12 1.36
C LEU A 6 1.09 0.70 2.79
N LEU A 7 1.98 -0.05 3.44
CA LEU A 7 1.76 -0.53 4.81
C LEU A 7 1.63 0.60 5.85
N GLU A 8 2.36 1.71 5.68
CA GLU A 8 2.22 2.88 6.55
C GLU A 8 0.79 3.45 6.49
N VAL A 9 0.13 3.41 5.33
CA VAL A 9 -1.26 3.86 5.17
C VAL A 9 -2.23 2.83 5.74
N GLU A 10 -2.04 1.55 5.42
CA GLU A 10 -2.97 0.48 5.83
C GLU A 10 -2.98 0.22 7.32
N LEU A 11 -1.82 0.31 7.96
CA LEU A 11 -1.68 0.06 9.39
C LEU A 11 -1.85 1.34 10.22
N ALA A 12 -2.22 2.46 9.57
CA ALA A 12 -2.36 3.78 10.20
C ALA A 12 -1.13 4.18 11.03
N GLU A 13 0.07 3.94 10.47
CA GLU A 13 1.35 4.17 11.13
C GLU A 13 1.77 5.65 11.10
N LYS A 14 2.93 5.93 11.70
CA LYS A 14 3.41 7.30 11.94
C LYS A 14 3.43 8.19 10.69
N HIS A 15 3.74 7.65 9.52
CA HIS A 15 3.87 8.42 8.27
C HIS A 15 2.69 8.21 7.32
N ALA A 16 1.56 7.66 7.81
CA ALA A 16 0.37 7.36 7.01
C ALA A 16 -0.07 8.55 6.15
N GLU A 17 -0.17 9.75 6.71
CA GLU A 17 -0.64 10.93 5.97
C GLU A 17 0.31 11.35 4.83
N ALA A 18 1.62 11.26 5.06
CA ALA A 18 2.62 11.58 4.04
C ALA A 18 2.61 10.53 2.91
N CYS A 19 2.52 9.24 3.27
CA CYS A 19 2.43 8.15 2.30
C CYS A 19 1.13 8.22 1.50
N LYS A 20 0.00 8.56 2.14
CA LYS A 20 -1.30 8.76 1.49
C LYS A 20 -1.26 9.92 0.51
N ALA A 21 -0.59 11.03 0.85
CA ALA A 21 -0.39 12.14 -0.07
C ALA A 21 0.42 11.73 -1.31
N LEU A 22 1.49 10.94 -1.14
CA LEU A 22 2.27 10.38 -2.24
C LEU A 22 1.43 9.46 -3.12
N LEU A 23 0.67 8.53 -2.53
CA LEU A 23 -0.18 7.60 -3.27
C LEU A 23 -1.26 8.33 -4.09
N ARG A 24 -1.85 9.42 -3.55
CA ARG A 24 -2.79 10.26 -4.30
C ARG A 24 -2.15 10.95 -5.51
N ILE A 25 -0.88 11.34 -5.45
CA ILE A 25 -0.15 11.89 -6.61
C ILE A 25 0.00 10.82 -7.70
N VAL A 26 0.32 9.59 -7.29
CA VAL A 26 0.42 8.43 -8.20
C VAL A 26 -0.94 8.09 -8.82
N GLU A 27 -1.99 8.05 -8.00
CA GLU A 27 -3.37 7.78 -8.41
C GLU A 27 -3.88 8.79 -9.46
N ARG A 28 -3.58 10.08 -9.27
CA ARG A 28 -3.93 11.14 -10.24
C ARG A 28 -3.10 11.09 -11.53
N GLY A 29 -2.13 10.18 -11.64
CA GLY A 29 -1.25 10.03 -12.80
C GLY A 29 -0.17 11.11 -12.90
N GLU A 30 0.02 11.94 -11.87
CA GLU A 30 1.05 12.98 -11.83
C GLU A 30 2.46 12.37 -11.63
N LEU A 31 2.54 11.16 -11.07
CA LEU A 31 3.78 10.42 -10.89
C LEU A 31 3.59 8.95 -11.28
N ARG A 32 4.45 8.42 -12.15
CA ARG A 32 4.48 6.98 -12.44
C ARG A 32 5.31 6.26 -11.39
N ALA A 33 4.68 5.39 -10.61
CA ALA A 33 5.36 4.50 -9.69
C ALA A 33 5.45 3.07 -10.26
N VAL A 34 6.57 2.39 -10.00
CA VAL A 34 6.74 0.96 -10.28
C VAL A 34 6.96 0.25 -8.95
N ILE A 35 6.26 -0.85 -8.71
CA ILE A 35 6.46 -1.75 -7.58
C ILE A 35 6.90 -3.10 -8.11
N MET A 36 7.75 -3.81 -7.38
CA MET A 36 8.16 -5.16 -7.74
C MET A 36 7.17 -6.17 -7.16
N ASP A 37 7.01 -7.31 -7.83
CA ASP A 37 6.11 -8.40 -7.43
C ASP A 37 6.33 -8.86 -5.98
N PHE A 38 7.57 -9.04 -5.55
CA PHE A 38 7.87 -9.45 -4.18
C PHE A 38 7.45 -8.42 -3.12
N HIS A 39 7.34 -7.14 -3.48
CA HIS A 39 6.79 -6.12 -2.58
C HIS A 39 5.28 -6.28 -2.45
N VAL A 40 4.58 -6.71 -3.50
CA VAL A 40 3.15 -7.05 -3.45
C VAL A 40 2.95 -8.26 -2.54
N ASP A 41 3.77 -9.31 -2.70
CA ASP A 41 3.72 -10.50 -1.83
C ASP A 41 3.95 -10.13 -0.36
N THR A 42 4.89 -9.22 -0.10
CA THR A 42 5.18 -8.72 1.26
C THR A 42 3.95 -8.03 1.86
N ILE A 43 3.26 -7.17 1.10
CA ILE A 43 2.05 -6.48 1.56
C ILE A 43 0.98 -7.51 1.94
N VAL A 44 0.71 -8.48 1.06
CA VAL A 44 -0.32 -9.50 1.30
C VAL A 44 -0.02 -10.28 2.58
N VAL A 45 1.21 -10.79 2.73
CA VAL A 45 1.61 -11.56 3.92
C VAL A 45 1.49 -10.76 5.22
N VAL A 46 1.84 -9.47 5.19
CA VAL A 46 1.74 -8.60 6.38
C VAL A 46 0.28 -8.32 6.71
N VAL A 47 -0.51 -7.91 5.73
CA VAL A 47 -1.92 -7.52 5.93
C VAL A 47 -2.76 -8.73 6.38
N GLU A 48 -2.51 -9.93 5.84
CA GLU A 48 -3.12 -11.18 6.33
C GLU A 48 -2.80 -11.48 7.79
N ARG A 49 -1.55 -11.25 8.22
CA ARG A 49 -1.16 -11.42 9.63
C ARG A 49 -1.86 -10.44 10.58
N TYR A 50 -2.29 -9.29 10.06
CA TYR A 50 -3.07 -8.30 10.80
C TYR A 50 -4.58 -8.59 10.78
N GLY A 51 -5.00 -9.71 10.20
CA GLY A 51 -6.38 -10.21 10.24
C GLY A 51 -7.24 -9.80 9.05
N ALA A 52 -6.68 -9.10 8.06
CA ALA A 52 -7.39 -8.77 6.84
C ALA A 52 -7.44 -9.98 5.90
N GLY A 53 -8.62 -10.25 5.34
CA GLY A 53 -8.83 -11.34 4.39
C GLY A 53 -8.54 -10.90 2.95
N TRP A 54 -8.38 -11.86 2.04
CA TRP A 54 -8.13 -11.63 0.61
C TRP A 54 -9.11 -10.65 -0.06
N GLU A 55 -10.38 -10.61 0.36
CA GLU A 55 -11.37 -9.66 -0.16
C GLU A 55 -11.07 -8.19 0.20
N GLU A 56 -10.43 -7.94 1.34
CA GLU A 56 -9.97 -6.60 1.72
C GLU A 56 -8.67 -6.24 0.99
N THR A 57 -7.72 -7.18 0.92
CA THR A 57 -6.41 -6.94 0.29
C THR A 57 -6.48 -6.78 -1.23
N SER A 58 -7.43 -7.44 -1.89
CA SER A 58 -7.59 -7.40 -3.35
C SER A 58 -8.22 -6.11 -3.90
N ARG A 59 -8.76 -5.23 -3.04
CA ARG A 59 -9.36 -3.96 -3.43
C ARG A 59 -8.36 -2.80 -3.52
N PHE A 60 -7.06 -3.08 -3.37
CA PHE A 60 -6.00 -2.07 -3.46
C PHE A 60 -5.75 -1.57 -4.90
N PRO A 61 -5.69 -0.24 -5.17
CA PRO A 61 -6.27 0.91 -4.45
C PRO A 61 -7.53 1.41 -5.20
N ALA A 62 -8.64 1.60 -4.49
CA ALA A 62 -9.85 2.27 -5.00
C ALA A 62 -10.04 3.64 -4.35
#